data_AF-A0A0B7BID4-F1
#
_entry.id   AF-A0A0B7BID4-F1
#
_cell.length_a   1.000
_cell.length_b   1.000
_cell.length_c   1.000
_cell.angle_alpha   90.00
_cell.angle_beta   90.00
_cell.angle_gamma   90.00
#
_symmetry.space_group_name_H-M   'P 1'
#
loop_
_entity.id
_entity.type
_entity.pdbx_description
1 polymer ?
#
loop_
_entity_poly.entity_id
_entity_poly.type
_entity_poly.pdbx_seq_one_letter_code
_entity_poly.pdbx_strand_id
1 'polypeptide(L)'
;MTGDTVKEIPELEKKLKKARYVALALGILVFIFLGILIAILVAHLTKHDDDDGSAIPACGATAASESREENILDEPDNPGPFNELTVTEMKEVREFLEKDIGVIKPEKGKLADPQIFTMDLELANKADILAYLDHNGPAPPRRARVVIFRGDLKPPVVEERLCGPLGNKLSCTVDLTVPFALRPVEYKEYDLYDYHLMKKVHLKFGKVLRESYDGSFDYETCKEDCLNYYNIPVGSKRYDKDGQRIIWMLALHNLPYQSMHPLDFGVLCLVDGVNETKVDMLKVWYAGVLYNDIDDFLTRYNNGSIKKTHLTYPTEEESIFSTLKHRGPYKPIQARRPPELIEPDGKRYTVR
;
A
#
# COMPACT_ATOMS: atom_id res chain seq x y z
N MET A 1 -76.42 -48.22 35.14
CA MET A 1 -75.63 -49.25 35.84
C MET A 1 -74.17 -48.86 35.71
N THR A 2 -73.56 -48.60 36.86
CA THR A 2 -72.11 -48.61 37.19
C THR A 2 -71.28 -49.45 36.22
N GLY A 3 -70.07 -49.12 35.79
CA GLY A 3 -69.09 -48.11 36.19
C GLY A 3 -67.74 -48.65 35.68
N ASP A 4 -66.99 -47.87 34.92
CA ASP A 4 -65.62 -48.20 34.52
C ASP A 4 -64.93 -46.89 34.13
N THR A 5 -64.62 -46.07 35.13
CA THR A 5 -63.92 -44.79 34.94
C THR A 5 -62.85 -44.63 36.01
N VAL A 6 -62.01 -45.65 36.20
CA VAL A 6 -60.87 -45.56 37.15
C VAL A 6 -59.58 -46.24 36.67
N LYS A 7 -59.51 -46.81 35.45
CA LYS A 7 -58.30 -47.53 34.98
C LYS A 7 -57.41 -46.83 33.95
N GLU A 8 -57.84 -45.75 33.29
CA GLU A 8 -57.05 -45.14 32.20
C GLU A 8 -56.02 -44.07 32.63
N ILE A 9 -56.21 -43.42 33.78
CA ILE A 9 -55.30 -42.34 34.26
C ILE A 9 -53.90 -42.86 34.65
N PRO A 10 -53.73 -44.00 35.35
CA PRO A 10 -52.40 -44.49 35.74
C PRO A 10 -51.55 -44.97 34.56
N GLU A 11 -52.20 -45.45 33.49
CA GLU A 11 -51.51 -45.97 32.31
C GLU A 11 -50.96 -44.83 31.43
N LEU A 12 -51.68 -43.71 31.36
CA LEU A 12 -51.27 -42.51 30.64
C LEU A 12 -50.06 -41.84 31.33
N GLU A 13 -50.06 -41.72 32.66
CA GLU A 13 -48.91 -41.20 33.41
C GLU A 13 -47.65 -42.06 33.26
N LYS A 14 -47.81 -43.40 33.21
CA LYS A 14 -46.71 -44.33 32.99
C LYS A 14 -46.12 -44.20 31.60
N LYS A 15 -46.96 -44.01 30.57
CA LYS A 15 -46.54 -43.73 29.19
C LYS A 15 -45.84 -42.37 29.08
N LEU A 16 -46.33 -41.32 29.76
CA LEU A 16 -45.73 -39.99 29.77
C LEU A 16 -44.36 -39.98 30.49
N LYS A 17 -44.23 -40.67 31.62
CA LYS A 17 -42.93 -40.84 32.32
C LYS A 17 -41.93 -41.59 31.44
N LYS A 18 -42.35 -42.68 30.79
CA LYS A 18 -41.50 -43.45 29.87
C LYS A 18 -41.04 -42.60 28.67
N ALA A 19 -41.94 -41.80 28.09
CA ALA A 19 -41.60 -40.87 27.01
C ALA A 19 -40.60 -39.79 27.47
N ARG A 20 -40.75 -39.25 28.68
CA ARG A 20 -39.79 -38.30 29.27
C ARG A 20 -38.41 -38.92 29.50
N TYR A 21 -38.34 -40.17 29.99
CA TYR A 21 -37.06 -40.87 30.14
C TYR A 21 -36.38 -41.16 28.80
N VAL A 22 -37.15 -41.53 27.76
CA VAL A 22 -36.62 -41.73 26.41
C VAL A 22 -36.12 -40.41 25.81
N ALA A 23 -36.86 -39.32 25.98
CA ALA A 23 -36.41 -37.99 25.53
C ALA A 23 -35.14 -37.53 26.26
N LEU A 24 -35.02 -37.80 27.56
CA LEU A 24 -33.84 -37.47 28.35
C LEU A 24 -32.63 -38.32 27.92
N ALA A 25 -32.83 -39.62 27.66
CA ALA A 25 -31.80 -40.51 27.15
C ALA A 25 -31.31 -40.12 25.75
N LEU A 26 -32.23 -39.74 24.84
CA LEU A 26 -31.89 -39.21 23.52
C LEU A 26 -31.13 -37.88 23.62
N GLY A 27 -31.54 -36.99 24.53
CA GLY A 27 -30.82 -35.74 24.80
C GLY A 27 -29.38 -35.99 25.25
N ILE A 28 -29.16 -36.90 26.21
CA ILE A 28 -27.82 -37.28 26.67
C ILE A 28 -26.99 -37.88 25.51
N LEU A 29 -27.59 -38.73 24.68
CA LEU A 29 -26.91 -39.34 23.54
C LEU A 29 -26.42 -38.27 22.54
N VAL A 30 -27.24 -37.25 22.26
CA VAL A 30 -26.86 -36.12 21.39
C VAL A 30 -25.70 -35.33 21.98
N PHE A 31 -25.69 -35.07 23.29
CA PHE A 31 -24.57 -34.39 23.95
C PHE A 31 -23.28 -35.20 23.90
N ILE A 32 -23.34 -36.53 24.04
CA ILE A 32 -22.18 -37.42 23.90
C ILE A 32 -21.65 -37.38 22.46
N PHE A 33 -22.52 -37.47 21.46
CA PHE A 33 -22.11 -37.39 20.05
C PHE A 33 -21.48 -36.03 19.71
N LEU A 34 -22.04 -34.94 20.24
CA LEU A 34 -21.48 -33.59 20.05
C LEU A 34 -20.09 -33.47 20.70
N GLY A 35 -19.91 -34.03 21.91
CA GLY A 35 -18.62 -34.07 22.60
C GLY A 35 -17.56 -34.87 21.83
N ILE A 36 -17.93 -36.02 21.26
CA ILE A 36 -17.04 -36.83 20.42
C ILE A 36 -16.67 -36.08 19.13
N LEU A 37 -17.63 -35.39 18.49
CA LEU A 37 -17.37 -34.57 17.30
C LEU A 37 -16.38 -33.44 17.59
N ILE A 38 -16.52 -32.75 18.71
CA ILE A 38 -15.59 -31.71 19.15
C ILE A 38 -14.20 -32.31 19.42
N ALA A 39 -14.11 -33.46 20.07
CA ALA A 39 -12.83 -34.13 20.33
C ALA A 39 -12.10 -34.54 19.04
N ILE A 40 -12.83 -35.05 18.04
CA ILE A 40 -12.27 -35.37 16.71
C ILE A 40 -11.79 -34.10 16.00
N LEU A 41 -12.55 -33.01 16.08
CA LEU A 41 -12.22 -31.74 15.44
C LEU A 41 -10.99 -31.11 16.09
N VAL A 42 -10.86 -31.15 17.41
CA VAL A 42 -9.63 -30.76 18.13
C VAL A 42 -8.47 -31.65 17.72
N ALA A 43 -8.63 -32.97 17.66
CA ALA A 43 -7.57 -33.89 17.24
C ALA A 43 -7.12 -33.66 15.79
N HIS A 44 -8.01 -33.25 14.88
CA HIS A 44 -7.64 -32.88 13.52
C HIS A 44 -6.92 -31.53 13.45
N LEU A 45 -7.35 -30.55 14.26
CA LEU A 45 -6.70 -29.24 14.32
C LEU A 45 -5.32 -29.30 15.00
N THR A 46 -5.12 -30.18 15.99
CA THR A 46 -3.83 -30.37 16.65
C THR A 46 -2.87 -31.27 15.87
N LYS A 47 -3.37 -32.06 14.92
CA LYS A 47 -2.53 -32.98 14.10
C LYS A 47 -1.94 -32.30 12.86
N HIS A 48 -2.10 -30.98 12.71
CA HIS A 48 -1.53 -30.25 11.57
C HIS A 48 -0.06 -29.81 11.79
N ASP A 49 0.54 -30.04 12.97
CA ASP A 49 1.92 -29.59 13.24
C ASP A 49 2.94 -30.69 13.57
N ASP A 50 2.58 -31.99 13.49
CA ASP A 50 3.52 -33.10 13.78
C ASP A 50 3.63 -34.11 12.61
N ASP A 51 3.70 -33.63 11.36
CA ASP A 51 4.28 -34.43 10.26
C ASP A 51 5.74 -33.99 10.11
N ASP A 52 6.56 -34.39 11.08
CA ASP A 52 8.01 -34.34 11.01
C ASP A 52 8.43 -35.26 9.85
N GLY A 53 8.48 -34.68 8.66
CA GLY A 53 8.85 -35.37 7.44
C GLY A 53 10.19 -36.03 7.68
N SER A 54 10.20 -37.36 7.72
CA SER A 54 11.40 -38.16 7.93
C SER A 54 12.53 -37.66 7.02
N ALA A 55 13.43 -36.85 7.58
CA ALA A 55 14.52 -36.25 6.86
C ALA A 55 15.39 -37.39 6.34
N ILE A 56 15.49 -37.52 5.02
CA ILE A 56 16.45 -38.43 4.41
C ILE A 56 17.83 -37.92 4.84
N PRO A 57 18.62 -38.67 5.63
CA PRO A 57 19.89 -38.17 6.10
C PRO A 57 20.82 -37.97 4.90
N ALA A 58 21.25 -36.72 4.68
CA ALA A 58 22.29 -36.43 3.71
C ALA A 58 23.58 -37.16 4.12
N CYS A 59 24.20 -37.87 3.19
CA CYS A 59 25.48 -38.53 3.43
C CYS A 59 26.51 -37.49 3.90
N GLY A 60 27.03 -37.65 5.12
CA GLY A 60 28.09 -36.79 5.68
C GLY A 60 27.63 -35.76 6.72
N ALA A 61 26.34 -35.70 7.07
CA ALA A 61 25.86 -34.81 8.13
C ALA A 61 26.39 -35.26 9.51
N THR A 62 27.53 -34.72 9.93
CA THR A 62 27.84 -34.61 11.36
C THR A 62 26.86 -33.61 11.98
N ALA A 63 26.33 -33.90 13.18
CA ALA A 63 25.39 -33.04 13.89
C ALA A 63 25.81 -31.57 13.76
N ALA A 64 25.03 -30.80 13.00
CA ALA A 64 25.21 -29.36 12.90
C ALA A 64 25.15 -28.83 14.34
N SER A 65 26.16 -28.07 14.77
CA SER A 65 26.01 -27.31 16.02
C SER A 65 24.75 -26.49 15.85
N GLU A 66 23.83 -26.53 16.82
CA GLU A 66 22.62 -25.71 16.83
C GLU A 66 23.01 -24.27 16.47
N SER A 67 22.83 -23.89 15.19
CA SER A 67 22.87 -22.50 14.79
C SER A 67 21.61 -21.95 15.41
N ARG A 68 21.76 -21.32 16.58
CA ARG A 68 20.71 -20.53 17.19
C ARG A 68 20.23 -19.58 16.10
N GLU A 69 19.05 -19.88 15.54
CA GLU A 69 18.29 -18.92 14.75
C GLU A 69 17.89 -17.82 15.74
N GLU A 70 18.83 -16.93 16.06
CA GLU A 70 18.47 -15.63 16.59
C GLU A 70 17.61 -15.01 15.50
N ASN A 71 16.35 -14.70 15.84
CA ASN A 71 15.38 -14.09 14.93
C ASN A 71 16.02 -12.84 14.31
N ILE A 72 16.52 -13.00 13.09
CA ILE A 72 17.25 -11.97 12.32
C ILE A 72 16.38 -10.73 12.04
N LEU A 73 15.06 -10.85 12.28
CA LEU A 73 14.07 -9.81 12.04
C LEU A 73 13.75 -8.96 13.28
N ASP A 74 14.26 -9.32 14.46
CA ASP A 74 13.98 -8.56 15.68
C ASP A 74 14.83 -7.27 15.70
N GLU A 75 14.18 -6.14 16.00
CA GLU A 75 14.89 -4.87 16.14
C GLU A 75 15.90 -4.94 17.29
N PRO A 76 17.12 -4.40 17.13
CA PRO A 76 18.10 -4.43 18.20
C PRO A 76 17.66 -3.55 19.36
N ASP A 77 17.72 -4.07 20.58
CA ASP A 77 17.44 -3.30 21.81
C ASP A 77 18.34 -2.05 21.94
N ASN A 78 19.58 -2.16 21.43
CA ASN A 78 20.57 -1.08 21.41
C ASN A 78 21.08 -0.91 19.97
N PRO A 79 20.37 -0.13 19.13
CA PRO A 79 20.77 0.08 17.74
C PRO A 79 22.12 0.81 17.67
N GLY A 80 23.05 0.27 16.87
CA GLY A 80 24.34 0.90 16.56
C GLY A 80 24.19 2.14 15.68
N PRO A 81 25.30 2.83 15.34
CA PRO A 81 25.28 4.11 14.63
C PRO A 81 24.77 4.04 13.18
N PHE A 82 24.65 2.83 12.61
CA PHE A 82 24.17 2.61 11.24
C PHE A 82 22.86 1.82 11.17
N ASN A 83 22.35 1.33 12.31
CA ASN A 83 21.03 0.72 12.32
C ASN A 83 19.98 1.79 12.08
N GLU A 84 19.03 1.53 11.20
CA GLU A 84 17.89 2.42 10.96
C GLU A 84 17.11 2.73 12.25
N LEU A 85 16.19 3.69 12.17
CA LEU A 85 15.32 4.00 13.30
C LEU A 85 14.49 2.77 13.67
N THR A 86 14.51 2.42 14.95
CA THR A 86 13.61 1.39 15.50
C THR A 86 12.17 1.90 15.53
N VAL A 87 11.19 0.99 15.60
CA VAL A 87 9.78 1.34 15.78
C VAL A 87 9.56 2.17 17.05
N THR A 88 10.32 1.91 18.11
CA THR A 88 10.24 2.68 19.36
C THR A 88 10.74 4.12 19.16
N GLU A 89 11.89 4.30 18.51
CA GLU A 89 12.42 5.64 18.17
C GLU A 89 11.47 6.42 17.26
N MET A 90 10.91 5.77 16.24
CA MET A 90 9.95 6.43 15.34
C MET A 90 8.67 6.86 16.07
N LYS A 91 8.17 6.06 17.00
CA LYS A 91 7.02 6.40 17.85
C LYS A 91 7.33 7.58 18.76
N GLU A 92 8.50 7.58 19.40
CA GLU A 92 8.96 8.68 20.26
C GLU A 92 8.93 10.02 19.50
N VAL A 93 9.51 10.04 18.30
CA VAL A 93 9.56 11.23 17.44
C VAL A 93 8.17 11.65 16.97
N ARG A 94 7.34 10.71 16.52
CA ARG A 94 5.98 11.00 16.09
C ARG A 94 5.15 11.61 17.22
N GLU A 95 5.14 10.98 18.40
CA GLU A 95 4.37 11.45 19.54
C GLU A 95 4.84 12.83 20.03
N PHE A 96 6.15 13.11 19.94
CA PHE A 96 6.68 14.43 20.22
C PHE A 96 6.13 15.48 19.23
N LEU A 97 6.21 15.20 17.93
CA LEU A 97 5.73 16.12 16.89
C LEU A 97 4.20 16.30 16.90
N GLU A 98 3.45 15.26 17.30
CA GLU A 98 2.01 15.32 17.51
C GLU A 98 1.66 16.32 18.62
N LYS A 99 2.49 16.42 19.67
CA LYS A 99 2.31 17.38 20.77
C LYS A 99 2.86 18.76 20.47
N ASP A 100 3.99 18.85 19.77
CA ASP A 100 4.71 20.11 19.50
C ASP A 100 4.00 20.95 18.43
N ILE A 101 3.70 20.35 17.28
CA ILE A 101 3.12 21.04 16.11
C ILE A 101 1.82 20.42 15.62
N GLY A 102 1.29 19.41 16.29
CA GLY A 102 0.01 18.82 15.94
C GLY A 102 0.03 17.99 14.65
N VAL A 103 1.14 17.30 14.33
CA VAL A 103 1.18 16.47 13.10
C VAL A 103 0.04 15.46 13.08
N ILE A 104 -0.55 15.27 11.91
CA ILE A 104 -1.68 14.38 11.69
C ILE A 104 -1.23 13.16 10.90
N LYS A 105 -1.83 12.01 11.22
CA LYS A 105 -1.63 10.78 10.45
C LYS A 105 -2.05 10.99 8.98
N PRO A 106 -1.23 10.56 7.99
CA PRO A 106 -1.51 10.77 6.57
C PRO A 106 -2.90 10.33 6.13
N GLU A 107 -3.45 9.25 6.68
CA GLU A 107 -4.75 8.70 6.27
C GLU A 107 -5.92 9.61 6.63
N LYS A 108 -5.77 10.43 7.68
CA LYS A 108 -6.81 11.30 8.25
C LYS A 108 -6.63 12.78 7.91
N GLY A 109 -5.41 13.19 7.63
CA GLY A 109 -5.09 14.58 7.31
C GLY A 109 -5.44 14.96 5.88
N LYS A 110 -5.46 16.26 5.64
CA LYS A 110 -5.58 16.93 4.35
C LYS A 110 -4.25 17.60 4.00
N LEU A 111 -4.10 18.03 2.76
CA LEU A 111 -2.91 18.79 2.32
C LEU A 111 -2.65 20.08 3.11
N ALA A 112 -3.67 20.62 3.80
CA ALA A 112 -3.57 21.80 4.63
C ALA A 112 -3.16 21.51 6.09
N ASP A 113 -2.99 20.24 6.45
CA ASP A 113 -2.58 19.81 7.79
C ASP A 113 -1.06 19.58 7.83
N PRO A 114 -0.42 19.67 9.01
CA PRO A 114 0.98 19.28 9.16
C PRO A 114 1.10 17.75 9.12
N GLN A 115 1.90 17.20 8.21
CA GLN A 115 2.02 15.74 8.00
C GLN A 115 3.48 15.33 7.85
N ILE A 116 3.85 14.22 8.50
CA ILE A 116 5.17 13.61 8.31
C ILE A 116 5.18 12.87 6.98
N PHE A 117 6.08 13.26 6.08
CA PHE A 117 6.30 12.60 4.80
C PHE A 117 7.30 11.44 4.94
N THR A 118 8.48 11.70 5.50
CA THR A 118 9.48 10.67 5.82
C THR A 118 10.12 10.90 7.18
N MET A 119 10.67 9.83 7.74
CA MET A 119 11.41 9.83 8.99
C MET A 119 12.53 8.80 8.88
N ASP A 120 13.76 9.28 8.79
CA ASP A 120 14.93 8.47 8.52
C ASP A 120 16.01 8.73 9.59
N LEU A 121 16.96 7.80 9.75
CA LEU A 121 18.11 8.03 10.62
C LEU A 121 18.96 9.19 10.09
N GLU A 122 19.25 10.17 10.94
CA GLU A 122 20.30 11.14 10.68
C GLU A 122 21.65 10.54 11.07
N LEU A 123 22.43 10.14 10.07
CA LEU A 123 23.77 9.61 10.31
C LEU A 123 24.65 10.63 11.04
N ALA A 124 25.34 10.16 12.08
CA ALA A 124 26.31 10.98 12.79
C ALA A 124 27.50 11.33 11.88
N ASN A 125 28.24 12.38 12.24
CA ASN A 125 29.43 12.76 11.49
C ASN A 125 30.42 11.60 11.44
N LYS A 126 31.06 11.42 10.29
CA LYS A 126 32.06 10.36 10.10
C LYS A 126 33.15 10.37 11.18
N ALA A 127 33.60 11.54 11.62
CA ALA A 127 34.61 11.67 12.67
C ALA A 127 34.16 11.08 14.01
N ASP A 128 32.91 11.31 14.41
CA ASP A 128 32.35 10.81 15.67
C ASP A 128 32.15 9.29 15.61
N ILE A 129 31.70 8.79 14.46
CA ILE A 129 31.56 7.34 14.23
C ILE A 129 32.92 6.64 14.28
N LEU A 130 33.95 7.19 13.63
CA LEU A 130 35.31 6.62 13.69
C LEU A 130 35.88 6.67 15.11
N ALA A 131 35.64 7.76 15.85
CA ALA A 131 36.04 7.84 17.26
C ALA A 131 35.39 6.73 18.10
N TYR A 132 34.10 6.45 17.88
CA TYR A 132 33.39 5.35 18.54
C TYR A 132 33.96 3.96 18.16
N LEU A 133 34.08 3.68 16.85
CA LEU A 133 34.44 2.35 16.35
C LEU A 133 35.93 2.01 16.54
N ASP A 134 36.83 2.96 16.26
CA ASP A 134 38.27 2.70 16.17
C ASP A 134 39.05 3.19 17.38
N HIS A 135 38.47 4.11 18.17
CA HIS A 135 39.16 4.80 19.25
C HIS A 135 38.47 4.66 20.61
N ASN A 136 37.51 3.74 20.74
CA ASN A 136 36.77 3.47 21.97
C ASN A 136 36.15 4.74 22.58
N GLY A 137 35.76 5.68 21.72
CA GLY A 137 35.03 6.89 22.08
C GLY A 137 33.57 6.58 22.45
N PRO A 138 32.79 7.58 22.91
CA PRO A 138 31.38 7.38 23.21
C PRO A 138 30.58 7.12 21.93
N ALA A 139 29.50 6.34 22.03
CA ALA A 139 28.56 6.17 20.93
C ALA A 139 27.95 7.53 20.55
N PRO A 140 27.92 7.90 19.26
CA PRO A 140 27.35 9.18 18.84
C PRO A 140 25.84 9.18 19.13
N PRO A 141 25.26 10.33 19.55
CA PRO A 141 23.83 10.42 19.80
C PRO A 141 23.06 10.17 18.51
N ARG A 142 22.10 9.24 18.58
CA ARG A 142 21.20 8.95 17.46
C ARG A 142 20.17 10.08 17.32
N ARG A 143 19.89 10.47 16.08
CA ARG A 143 18.92 11.52 15.73
C ARG A 143 18.10 11.04 14.54
N ALA A 144 16.87 11.51 14.42
CA ALA A 144 16.01 11.31 13.26
C ALA A 144 15.98 12.58 12.42
N ARG A 145 16.06 12.43 11.10
CA ARG A 145 15.69 13.48 10.13
C ARG A 145 14.23 13.25 9.74
N VAL A 146 13.40 14.25 9.94
CA VAL A 146 11.96 14.18 9.67
C VAL A 146 11.59 15.21 8.63
N VAL A 147 11.06 14.77 7.50
CA VAL A 147 10.50 15.66 6.48
C VAL A 147 9.02 15.86 6.76
N ILE A 148 8.61 17.10 6.95
CA ILE A 148 7.24 17.47 7.35
C ILE A 148 6.67 18.44 6.31
N PHE A 149 5.52 18.08 5.76
CA PHE A 149 4.70 18.95 4.95
C PHE A 149 3.91 19.87 5.88
N ARG A 150 4.18 21.17 5.83
CA ARG A 150 3.55 22.21 6.67
C ARG A 150 2.52 22.97 5.86
N GLY A 151 1.45 22.26 5.49
CA GLY A 151 0.31 22.83 4.79
C GLY A 151 -0.50 23.84 5.64
N ASP A 152 -0.32 23.77 6.95
CA ASP A 152 -0.96 24.62 7.96
C ASP A 152 -0.42 26.05 7.97
N LEU A 153 0.79 26.25 7.45
CA LEU A 153 1.46 27.54 7.41
C LEU A 153 1.02 28.42 6.23
N LYS A 154 1.28 29.72 6.35
CA LYS A 154 0.97 30.73 5.32
C LYS A 154 2.20 31.60 5.05
N PRO A 155 2.91 31.42 3.93
CA PRO A 155 2.71 30.39 2.89
C PRO A 155 3.03 28.97 3.41
N PRO A 156 2.46 27.91 2.81
CA PRO A 156 2.82 26.54 3.17
C PRO A 156 4.26 26.25 2.78
N VAL A 157 4.92 25.34 3.49
CA VAL A 157 6.33 24.96 3.28
C VAL A 157 6.56 23.48 3.54
N VAL A 158 7.72 22.97 3.13
CA VAL A 158 8.26 21.70 3.63
C VAL A 158 9.38 22.00 4.60
N GLU A 159 9.34 21.43 5.80
CA GLU A 159 10.38 21.54 6.81
C GLU A 159 11.12 20.20 6.93
N GLU A 160 12.45 20.23 6.95
CA GLU A 160 13.24 19.13 7.49
C GLU A 160 13.59 19.47 8.95
N ARG A 161 13.28 18.54 9.86
CA ARG A 161 13.61 18.68 11.28
C ARG A 161 14.58 17.61 11.73
N LEU A 162 15.56 18.00 12.53
CA LEU A 162 16.46 17.10 13.23
C LEU A 162 15.94 16.89 14.65
N CYS A 163 15.56 15.66 14.95
CA CYS A 163 14.96 15.22 16.20
C CYS A 163 15.92 14.33 16.97
N GLY A 164 16.39 14.77 18.13
CA GLY A 164 17.18 13.94 19.03
C GLY A 164 17.72 14.71 20.24
N PRO A 165 18.58 14.07 21.06
CA PRO A 165 18.95 12.65 20.97
C PRO A 165 17.76 11.71 21.24
N LEU A 166 17.68 10.60 20.50
CA LEU A 166 16.65 9.56 20.66
C LEU A 166 16.87 8.74 21.94
N GLY A 167 15.78 8.29 22.59
CA GLY A 167 15.83 7.55 23.85
C GLY A 167 16.26 8.38 25.07
N ASN A 168 16.22 9.72 24.96
CA ASN A 168 16.62 10.65 26.02
C ASN A 168 15.70 11.89 25.98
N LYS A 169 16.15 13.08 26.43
CA LYS A 169 15.39 14.33 26.33
C LYS A 169 15.27 14.77 24.86
N LEU A 170 14.32 14.18 24.14
CA LEU A 170 14.04 14.47 22.75
C LEU A 170 13.72 15.94 22.52
N SER A 171 14.33 16.51 21.49
CA SER A 171 14.00 17.84 20.97
C SER A 171 14.10 17.83 19.45
N CYS A 172 13.22 18.56 18.77
CA CYS A 172 13.24 18.70 17.31
C CYS A 172 13.53 20.15 16.93
N THR A 173 14.47 20.34 16.01
CA THR A 173 14.84 21.67 15.49
C THR A 173 14.69 21.70 13.98
N VAL A 174 14.26 22.83 13.43
CA VAL A 174 14.17 23.02 11.98
C VAL A 174 15.59 23.19 11.43
N ASP A 175 15.97 22.34 10.48
CA ASP A 175 17.26 22.36 9.80
C ASP A 175 17.15 23.03 8.43
N LEU A 176 16.13 22.65 7.66
CA LEU A 176 15.89 23.16 6.32
C LEU A 176 14.41 23.52 6.13
N THR A 177 14.14 24.57 5.36
CA THR A 177 12.79 24.91 4.90
C THR A 177 12.83 25.17 3.40
N VAL A 178 11.93 24.51 2.65
CA VAL A 178 11.81 24.67 1.20
C VAL A 178 10.36 25.01 0.79
N PRO A 179 10.15 25.63 -0.38
CA PRO A 179 8.82 25.93 -0.88
C PRO A 179 7.95 24.69 -1.03
N PHE A 180 6.67 24.79 -0.64
CA PHE A 180 5.71 23.68 -0.69
C PHE A 180 5.49 23.11 -2.10
N ALA A 181 5.68 23.92 -3.15
CA ALA A 181 5.55 23.48 -4.54
C ALA A 181 6.56 22.40 -4.94
N LEU A 182 7.71 22.30 -4.25
CA LEU A 182 8.79 21.35 -4.55
C LEU A 182 8.61 19.98 -3.87
N ARG A 183 7.57 19.81 -3.05
CA ARG A 183 7.33 18.56 -2.34
C ARG A 183 7.15 17.37 -3.29
N PRO A 184 7.55 16.15 -2.89
CA PRO A 184 7.12 14.94 -3.58
C PRO A 184 5.59 14.81 -3.63
N VAL A 185 5.07 14.07 -4.61
CA VAL A 185 3.64 13.78 -4.67
C VAL A 185 3.26 12.85 -3.51
N GLU A 186 2.27 13.24 -2.73
CA GLU A 186 1.79 12.47 -1.58
C GLU A 186 0.61 11.57 -1.95
N TYR A 187 0.35 10.54 -1.16
CA TYR A 187 -0.83 9.68 -1.29
C TYR A 187 -2.14 10.48 -1.35
N LYS A 188 -2.32 11.49 -0.49
CA LYS A 188 -3.51 12.36 -0.50
C LYS A 188 -3.63 13.25 -1.72
N GLU A 189 -2.53 13.52 -2.43
CA GLU A 189 -2.62 14.20 -3.72
C GLU A 189 -3.25 13.31 -4.79
N TYR A 190 -3.14 11.99 -4.71
CA TYR A 190 -3.81 11.09 -5.66
C TYR A 190 -5.33 11.11 -5.47
N ASP A 191 -5.83 11.18 -4.23
CA ASP A 191 -7.27 11.41 -3.99
C ASP A 191 -7.74 12.73 -4.67
N LEU A 192 -6.94 13.79 -4.56
CA LEU A 192 -7.18 15.05 -5.27
C LEU A 192 -7.19 14.85 -6.80
N TYR A 193 -6.22 14.11 -7.33
CA TYR A 193 -6.10 13.89 -8.75
C TYR A 193 -7.29 13.06 -9.28
N ASP A 194 -7.59 11.93 -8.67
CA ASP A 194 -8.64 11.01 -9.11
C ASP A 194 -10.02 11.65 -9.04
N TYR A 195 -10.38 12.20 -7.88
CA TYR A 195 -11.76 12.62 -7.60
C TYR A 195 -12.07 14.06 -8.02
N HIS A 196 -11.07 14.93 -8.14
CA HIS A 196 -11.28 16.32 -8.52
C HIS A 196 -10.67 16.67 -9.87
N LEU A 197 -9.38 16.41 -10.08
CA LEU A 197 -8.70 16.84 -11.30
C LEU A 197 -9.15 16.01 -12.51
N MET A 198 -9.06 14.69 -12.45
CA MET A 198 -9.40 13.80 -13.55
C MET A 198 -10.90 13.80 -13.83
N LYS A 199 -11.74 14.01 -12.80
CA LYS A 199 -13.16 14.31 -12.98
C LYS A 199 -13.40 15.61 -13.76
N LYS A 200 -12.69 16.71 -13.44
CA LYS A 200 -12.75 17.96 -14.24
C LYS A 200 -12.27 17.74 -15.67
N VAL A 201 -11.21 16.96 -15.86
CA VAL A 201 -10.69 16.59 -17.19
C VAL A 201 -11.75 15.81 -17.97
N HIS A 202 -12.41 14.82 -17.34
CA HIS A 202 -13.50 14.08 -17.97
C HIS A 202 -14.64 15.03 -18.39
N LEU A 203 -15.10 15.91 -17.50
CA LEU A 203 -16.20 16.83 -17.81
C LEU A 203 -15.87 17.77 -18.99
N LYS A 204 -14.59 18.16 -19.14
CA LYS A 204 -14.14 19.06 -20.21
C LYS A 204 -13.85 18.32 -21.52
N PHE A 205 -13.27 17.12 -21.45
CA PHE A 205 -12.73 16.38 -22.60
C PHE A 205 -13.44 15.06 -22.89
N GLY A 206 -14.53 14.73 -22.21
CA GLY A 206 -15.20 13.42 -22.29
C GLY A 206 -15.52 12.99 -23.73
N LYS A 207 -15.98 13.92 -24.57
CA LYS A 207 -16.20 13.66 -26.01
C LYS A 207 -14.91 13.29 -26.74
N VAL A 208 -13.81 13.99 -26.48
CA VAL A 208 -12.49 13.72 -27.09
C VAL A 208 -11.99 12.34 -26.65
N LEU A 209 -12.07 12.05 -25.34
CA LEU A 209 -11.64 10.78 -24.75
C LEU A 209 -12.42 9.59 -25.34
N ARG A 210 -13.74 9.74 -25.45
CA ARG A 210 -14.62 8.72 -26.03
C ARG A 210 -14.36 8.50 -27.52
N GLU A 211 -14.35 9.57 -28.32
CA GLU A 211 -14.17 9.43 -29.77
C GLU A 211 -12.76 8.98 -30.18
N SER A 212 -11.74 9.35 -29.41
CA SER A 212 -10.34 9.09 -29.77
C SER A 212 -9.73 7.87 -29.11
N TYR A 213 -10.23 7.45 -27.94
CA TYR A 213 -9.56 6.43 -27.12
C TYR A 213 -10.51 5.38 -26.55
N ASP A 214 -11.81 5.44 -26.89
CA ASP A 214 -12.87 4.61 -26.33
C ASP A 214 -12.93 4.57 -24.79
N GLY A 215 -12.29 5.54 -24.11
CA GLY A 215 -12.06 5.52 -22.68
C GLY A 215 -12.65 6.71 -21.93
N SER A 216 -12.67 6.62 -20.61
CA SER A 216 -13.20 7.67 -19.72
C SER A 216 -12.43 7.80 -18.40
N PHE A 217 -12.24 9.04 -17.94
CA PHE A 217 -11.82 9.34 -16.56
C PHE A 217 -12.99 9.49 -15.56
N ASP A 218 -14.22 9.17 -15.98
CA ASP A 218 -15.36 9.13 -15.07
C ASP A 218 -15.42 7.78 -14.35
N TYR A 219 -14.74 7.71 -13.20
CA TYR A 219 -14.67 6.52 -12.36
C TYR A 219 -16.01 6.08 -11.75
N GLU A 220 -17.07 6.91 -11.83
CA GLU A 220 -18.42 6.54 -11.38
C GLU A 220 -19.18 5.76 -12.45
N THR A 221 -18.85 5.94 -13.73
CA THR A 221 -19.63 5.37 -14.85
C THR A 221 -18.83 4.47 -15.79
N CYS A 222 -17.50 4.60 -15.80
CA CYS A 222 -16.65 3.71 -16.58
C CYS A 222 -16.71 2.28 -16.02
N LYS A 223 -16.59 1.31 -16.92
CA LYS A 223 -16.57 -0.12 -16.59
C LYS A 223 -15.20 -0.68 -16.93
N GLU A 224 -15.10 -1.36 -18.06
CA GLU A 224 -13.85 -1.92 -18.59
C GLU A 224 -13.02 -0.87 -19.35
N ASP A 225 -13.58 0.34 -19.52
CA ASP A 225 -13.08 1.45 -20.33
C ASP A 225 -12.53 2.62 -19.48
N CYS A 226 -12.24 2.37 -18.22
CA CYS A 226 -11.66 3.36 -17.33
C CYS A 226 -10.23 3.69 -17.78
N LEU A 227 -9.93 4.97 -18.00
CA LEU A 227 -8.57 5.42 -18.25
C LEU A 227 -7.80 5.57 -16.95
N ASN A 228 -6.50 5.35 -17.01
CA ASN A 228 -5.57 5.76 -15.96
C ASN A 228 -4.68 6.90 -16.46
N TYR A 229 -3.86 7.44 -15.58
CA TYR A 229 -2.91 8.47 -15.92
C TYR A 229 -1.52 8.20 -15.33
N TYR A 230 -0.52 8.85 -15.92
CA TYR A 230 0.80 9.01 -15.37
C TYR A 230 1.07 10.49 -15.15
N ASN A 231 1.44 10.85 -13.92
CA ASN A 231 1.73 12.22 -13.54
C ASN A 231 3.24 12.52 -13.62
N ILE A 232 3.60 13.61 -14.30
CA ILE A 232 4.99 14.08 -14.41
C ILE A 232 5.08 15.49 -13.85
N PRO A 233 5.65 15.67 -12.63
CA PRO A 233 5.96 16.99 -12.12
C PRO A 233 6.93 17.71 -13.06
N VAL A 234 6.59 18.92 -13.49
CA VAL A 234 7.51 19.76 -14.27
C VAL A 234 8.21 20.74 -13.33
N GLY A 235 9.50 20.99 -13.56
CA GLY A 235 10.28 21.89 -12.71
C GLY A 235 9.67 23.28 -12.66
N SER A 236 9.03 23.63 -11.53
CA SER A 236 8.20 24.82 -11.34
C SER A 236 8.89 26.11 -11.78
N LYS A 237 10.17 26.28 -11.44
CA LYS A 237 10.96 27.48 -11.79
C LYS A 237 11.29 27.63 -13.28
N ARG A 238 11.18 26.57 -14.09
CA ARG A 238 11.50 26.61 -15.53
C ARG A 238 10.28 26.93 -16.39
N TYR A 239 9.08 26.72 -15.86
CA TYR A 239 7.82 26.88 -16.59
C TYR A 239 6.94 28.01 -16.04
N ASP A 240 7.13 28.39 -14.79
CA ASP A 240 6.38 29.45 -14.14
C ASP A 240 7.31 30.44 -13.41
N LYS A 241 7.01 31.73 -13.55
CA LYS A 241 7.75 32.83 -12.90
C LYS A 241 7.48 32.87 -11.40
N ASP A 242 6.32 32.38 -10.97
CA ASP A 242 5.87 32.42 -9.59
C ASP A 242 6.25 31.15 -8.80
N GLY A 243 6.84 30.15 -9.49
CA GLY A 243 7.31 28.90 -8.88
C GLY A 243 6.19 27.96 -8.46
N GLN A 244 5.00 28.09 -9.05
CA GLN A 244 3.82 27.29 -8.78
C GLN A 244 4.01 25.82 -9.21
N ARG A 245 3.36 24.91 -8.50
CA ARG A 245 3.37 23.48 -8.82
C ARG A 245 2.54 23.18 -10.06
N ILE A 246 3.20 22.72 -11.12
CA ILE A 246 2.59 22.32 -12.39
C ILE A 246 2.95 20.87 -12.68
N ILE A 247 1.99 20.10 -13.17
CA ILE A 247 2.13 18.65 -13.43
C ILE A 247 1.48 18.30 -14.76
N TRP A 248 2.12 17.45 -15.55
CA TRP A 248 1.49 16.79 -16.69
C TRP A 248 0.72 15.57 -16.23
N MET A 249 -0.55 15.44 -16.62
CA MET A 249 -1.35 14.23 -16.47
C MET A 249 -1.50 13.59 -17.85
N LEU A 250 -0.76 12.51 -18.10
CA LEU A 250 -0.75 11.81 -19.39
C LEU A 250 -1.69 10.60 -19.31
N ALA A 251 -2.59 10.44 -20.27
CA ALA A 251 -3.57 9.36 -20.22
C ALA A 251 -2.97 8.01 -20.68
N LEU A 252 -3.43 6.94 -20.05
CA LEU A 252 -3.08 5.55 -20.31
C LEU A 252 -4.35 4.70 -20.37
N HIS A 253 -4.35 3.59 -21.12
CA HIS A 253 -5.36 2.55 -20.87
C HIS A 253 -5.07 1.85 -19.54
N ASN A 254 -6.12 1.58 -18.75
CA ASN A 254 -6.01 0.89 -17.47
C ASN A 254 -5.93 -0.63 -17.69
N LEU A 255 -4.75 -1.12 -18.09
CA LEU A 255 -4.47 -2.53 -18.39
C LEU A 255 -3.20 -3.00 -17.66
N PRO A 256 -2.95 -4.31 -17.50
CA PRO A 256 -1.70 -4.80 -16.90
C PRO A 256 -0.47 -4.16 -17.54
N TYR A 257 0.48 -3.66 -16.73
CA TYR A 257 1.64 -2.88 -17.18
C TYR A 257 1.24 -1.66 -18.05
N GLN A 258 0.35 -0.82 -17.51
CA GLN A 258 -0.24 0.37 -18.14
C GLN A 258 0.75 1.31 -18.84
N SER A 259 2.00 1.39 -18.36
CA SER A 259 3.05 2.20 -19.00
C SER A 259 3.33 1.81 -20.45
N MET A 260 2.95 0.59 -20.85
CA MET A 260 3.04 0.07 -22.22
C MET A 260 1.82 0.42 -23.09
N HIS A 261 0.81 1.07 -22.51
CA HIS A 261 -0.42 1.52 -23.19
C HIS A 261 -0.62 3.04 -23.10
N PRO A 262 0.38 3.86 -23.52
CA PRO A 262 0.23 5.31 -23.49
C PRO A 262 -0.76 5.81 -24.54
N LEU A 263 -1.49 6.87 -24.20
CA LEU A 263 -2.35 7.59 -25.14
C LEU A 263 -1.68 8.88 -25.59
N ASP A 264 -2.03 9.32 -26.80
CA ASP A 264 -1.59 10.60 -27.35
C ASP A 264 -2.48 11.75 -26.83
N PHE A 265 -2.74 11.74 -25.53
CA PHE A 265 -3.55 12.72 -24.81
C PHE A 265 -2.94 13.00 -23.44
N GLY A 266 -2.82 14.27 -23.11
CA GLY A 266 -2.44 14.70 -21.78
C GLY A 266 -2.85 16.14 -21.51
N VAL A 267 -2.97 16.49 -20.23
CA VAL A 267 -3.28 17.85 -19.80
C VAL A 267 -2.20 18.37 -18.87
N LEU A 268 -1.83 19.63 -19.07
CA LEU A 268 -0.93 20.33 -18.15
C LEU A 268 -1.79 21.00 -17.08
N CYS A 269 -1.54 20.69 -15.81
CA CYS A 269 -2.38 21.11 -14.72
C CYS A 269 -1.60 21.95 -13.71
N LEU A 270 -2.20 23.05 -13.26
CA LEU A 270 -1.78 23.80 -12.09
C LEU A 270 -2.38 23.15 -10.85
N VAL A 271 -1.54 22.74 -9.89
CA VAL A 271 -1.94 22.03 -8.67
C VAL A 271 -1.23 22.61 -7.44
N ASP A 272 -1.17 23.94 -7.38
CA ASP A 272 -0.36 24.66 -6.40
C ASP A 272 -1.04 24.88 -5.05
N GLY A 273 -0.21 24.90 -3.98
CA GLY A 273 -0.66 25.10 -2.61
C GLY A 273 -1.43 23.91 -2.03
N VAL A 274 -2.31 24.22 -1.08
CA VAL A 274 -3.09 23.24 -0.29
C VAL A 274 -4.58 23.20 -0.64
N ASN A 275 -5.03 24.10 -1.54
CA ASN A 275 -6.45 24.22 -1.87
C ASN A 275 -6.80 23.37 -3.10
N GLU A 276 -7.38 22.22 -2.83
CA GLU A 276 -7.88 21.23 -3.79
C GLU A 276 -8.81 21.80 -4.87
N THR A 277 -9.54 22.89 -4.57
CA THR A 277 -10.49 23.50 -5.53
C THR A 277 -9.81 24.39 -6.56
N LYS A 278 -8.58 24.87 -6.28
CA LYS A 278 -7.82 25.80 -7.12
C LYS A 278 -7.01 25.12 -8.24
N VAL A 279 -7.27 23.84 -8.50
CA VAL A 279 -6.68 23.15 -9.65
C VAL A 279 -7.24 23.67 -10.96
N ASP A 280 -6.37 23.88 -11.95
CA ASP A 280 -6.70 24.39 -13.28
C ASP A 280 -5.97 23.63 -14.39
N MET A 281 -6.54 23.64 -15.60
CA MET A 281 -5.96 23.03 -16.80
C MET A 281 -5.40 24.14 -17.70
N LEU A 282 -4.09 24.12 -17.89
CA LEU A 282 -3.37 25.17 -18.60
C LEU A 282 -3.26 24.89 -20.09
N LYS A 283 -3.00 23.63 -20.46
CA LYS A 283 -2.73 23.20 -21.84
C LYS A 283 -3.22 21.78 -22.06
N VAL A 284 -3.42 21.42 -23.32
CA VAL A 284 -3.72 20.06 -23.72
C VAL A 284 -2.77 19.61 -24.82
N TRP A 285 -2.22 18.41 -24.66
CA TRP A 285 -1.53 17.68 -25.69
C TRP A 285 -2.53 16.69 -26.32
N TYR A 286 -2.65 16.71 -27.64
CA TYR A 286 -3.52 15.78 -28.36
C TYR A 286 -2.96 15.46 -29.75
N ALA A 287 -2.88 14.17 -30.09
CA ALA A 287 -2.51 13.69 -31.43
C ALA A 287 -1.18 14.29 -31.96
N GLY A 288 -0.16 14.36 -31.09
CA GLY A 288 1.16 14.91 -31.41
C GLY A 288 1.24 16.43 -31.46
N VAL A 289 0.18 17.15 -31.06
CA VAL A 289 0.12 18.61 -31.10
C VAL A 289 -0.17 19.17 -29.71
N LEU A 290 0.60 20.18 -29.31
CA LEU A 290 0.37 20.96 -28.09
C LEU A 290 -0.54 22.14 -28.39
N TYR A 291 -1.64 22.27 -27.64
CA TYR A 291 -2.56 23.40 -27.69
C TYR A 291 -2.42 24.21 -26.40
N ASN A 292 -2.10 25.50 -26.55
CA ASN A 292 -1.98 26.42 -25.42
C ASN A 292 -3.34 26.98 -24.94
N ASP A 293 -4.38 26.85 -25.77
CA ASP A 293 -5.74 27.28 -25.48
C ASP A 293 -6.67 26.07 -25.63
N ILE A 294 -7.28 25.68 -24.51
CA ILE A 294 -8.16 24.52 -24.43
C ILE A 294 -9.48 24.77 -25.17
N ASP A 295 -10.00 25.99 -25.16
CA ASP A 295 -11.28 26.32 -25.78
C ASP A 295 -11.15 26.41 -27.30
N ASP A 296 -10.03 26.97 -27.81
CA ASP A 296 -9.68 26.90 -29.23
C ASP A 296 -9.50 25.45 -29.69
N PHE A 297 -8.79 24.62 -28.91
CA PHE A 297 -8.67 23.19 -29.20
C PHE A 297 -10.04 22.50 -29.31
N LEU A 298 -10.92 22.66 -28.31
CA LEU A 298 -12.24 22.03 -28.32
C LEU A 298 -13.11 22.52 -29.49
N THR A 299 -13.03 23.82 -29.82
CA THR A 299 -13.72 24.38 -30.99
C THR A 299 -13.24 23.71 -32.28
N ARG A 300 -11.93 23.58 -32.45
CA ARG A 300 -11.33 22.93 -33.62
C ARG A 300 -11.59 21.43 -33.69
N TYR A 301 -11.60 20.76 -32.54
CA TYR A 301 -11.95 19.36 -32.44
C TYR A 301 -13.40 19.12 -32.88
N ASN A 302 -14.32 19.97 -32.42
CA ASN A 302 -15.75 19.86 -32.68
C ASN A 302 -16.14 20.20 -34.11
N ASN A 303 -15.49 21.19 -34.73
CA ASN A 303 -15.73 21.55 -36.13
C ASN A 303 -14.95 20.69 -37.13
N GLY A 304 -14.13 19.75 -36.66
CA GLY A 304 -13.36 18.83 -37.51
C GLY A 304 -12.15 19.46 -38.22
N SER A 305 -11.65 20.61 -37.74
CA SER A 305 -10.51 21.32 -38.34
C SER A 305 -9.13 20.85 -37.88
N ILE A 306 -9.07 19.86 -36.99
CA ILE A 306 -7.82 19.21 -36.57
C ILE A 306 -7.84 17.72 -36.88
N LYS A 307 -6.65 17.14 -37.10
CA LYS A 307 -6.48 15.70 -37.27
C LYS A 307 -6.83 15.00 -35.95
N LYS A 308 -7.82 14.11 -36.01
CA LYS A 308 -8.16 13.22 -34.89
C LYS A 308 -7.33 11.96 -34.95
N THR A 309 -6.97 11.44 -33.78
CA THR A 309 -6.44 10.08 -33.63
C THR A 309 -7.55 9.18 -33.09
N HIS A 310 -7.49 7.90 -33.44
CA HIS A 310 -8.35 6.90 -32.85
C HIS A 310 -7.51 5.67 -32.48
N LEU A 311 -7.55 5.32 -31.20
CA LEU A 311 -6.93 4.12 -30.65
C LEU A 311 -7.98 3.40 -29.83
N THR A 312 -8.36 2.21 -30.26
CA THR A 312 -9.37 1.41 -29.57
C THR A 312 -8.88 0.99 -28.20
N TYR A 313 -9.76 1.04 -27.20
CA TYR A 313 -9.49 0.49 -25.89
C TYR A 313 -9.31 -1.04 -26.00
N PRO A 314 -8.15 -1.62 -25.68
CA PRO A 314 -7.92 -3.04 -25.81
C PRO A 314 -8.79 -3.85 -24.85
N THR A 315 -9.40 -4.93 -25.33
CA THR A 315 -10.04 -5.91 -24.46
C THR A 315 -9.01 -6.54 -23.53
N GLU A 316 -9.30 -6.61 -22.23
CA GLU A 316 -8.44 -7.29 -21.28
C GLU A 316 -8.51 -8.81 -21.47
N GLU A 317 -7.57 -9.34 -22.23
CA GLU A 317 -7.41 -10.78 -22.46
C GLU A 317 -6.07 -11.27 -21.89
N GLU A 318 -6.01 -12.56 -21.56
CA GLU A 318 -4.78 -13.22 -21.10
C GLU A 318 -3.61 -13.09 -22.09
N SER A 319 -3.93 -12.96 -23.38
CA SER A 319 -2.98 -12.85 -24.49
C SER A 319 -2.38 -11.45 -24.67
N ILE A 320 -2.93 -10.41 -24.04
CA ILE A 320 -2.51 -9.02 -24.27
C ILE A 320 -1.01 -8.87 -24.02
N PHE A 321 -0.32 -8.18 -24.93
CA PHE A 321 1.15 -8.14 -25.01
C PHE A 321 1.84 -7.65 -23.73
N SER A 322 1.13 -6.88 -22.91
CA SER A 322 1.65 -6.27 -21.69
C SER A 322 1.65 -7.18 -20.47
N THR A 323 1.01 -8.36 -20.50
CA THR A 323 1.07 -9.31 -19.38
C THR A 323 2.42 -10.04 -19.32
N LEU A 324 2.81 -10.51 -18.12
CA LEU A 324 3.95 -11.42 -17.94
C LEU A 324 3.57 -12.90 -18.10
N LYS A 325 2.36 -13.18 -18.57
CA LYS A 325 1.92 -14.56 -18.78
C LYS A 325 2.78 -15.19 -19.88
N HIS A 326 3.22 -16.41 -19.63
CA HIS A 326 4.08 -17.14 -20.57
C HIS A 326 3.38 -17.26 -21.93
N ARG A 327 4.08 -16.89 -23.01
CA ARG A 327 3.58 -17.00 -24.38
C ARG A 327 4.41 -18.01 -25.17
N GLY A 328 3.72 -18.79 -25.99
CA GLY A 328 4.34 -19.82 -26.82
C GLY A 328 4.55 -21.14 -26.09
N PRO A 329 5.23 -22.11 -26.73
CA PRO A 329 5.45 -23.44 -26.16
C PRO A 329 6.53 -23.41 -25.08
N TYR A 330 6.29 -24.11 -23.97
CA TYR A 330 7.31 -24.33 -22.95
C TYR A 330 8.51 -25.09 -23.54
N LYS A 331 9.73 -24.67 -23.17
CA LYS A 331 10.98 -25.32 -23.55
C LYS A 331 11.86 -25.56 -22.32
N PRO A 332 12.40 -26.78 -22.13
CA PRO A 332 12.23 -27.99 -22.95
C PRO A 332 10.82 -28.61 -22.83
N ILE A 333 10.40 -29.38 -23.85
CA ILE A 333 9.07 -30.04 -23.90
C ILE A 333 8.83 -30.93 -22.67
N GLN A 334 9.89 -31.59 -22.19
CA GLN A 334 9.87 -32.29 -20.92
C GLN A 334 10.52 -31.41 -19.85
N ALA A 335 9.69 -30.64 -19.15
CA ALA A 335 10.16 -29.85 -18.02
C ALA A 335 10.78 -30.77 -16.96
N ARG A 336 12.02 -30.47 -16.56
CA ARG A 336 12.66 -31.04 -15.38
C ARG A 336 12.72 -29.95 -14.32
N ARG A 337 12.84 -30.36 -13.05
CA ARG A 337 13.09 -29.42 -11.96
C ARG A 337 14.34 -28.58 -12.30
N PRO A 338 14.28 -27.25 -12.21
CA PRO A 338 15.47 -26.42 -12.39
C PRO A 338 16.49 -26.73 -11.29
N PRO A 339 17.79 -26.45 -11.50
CA PRO A 339 18.75 -26.46 -10.42
C PRO A 339 18.27 -25.56 -9.28
N GLU A 340 18.33 -26.09 -8.06
CA GLU A 340 17.99 -25.34 -6.85
C GLU A 340 19.24 -25.18 -5.99
N LEU A 341 19.37 -23.99 -5.40
CA LEU A 341 20.40 -23.73 -4.41
C LEU A 341 19.93 -24.32 -3.08
N ILE A 342 20.75 -25.20 -2.50
CA ILE A 342 20.55 -25.75 -1.17
C ILE A 342 21.73 -25.33 -0.27
N GLU A 343 21.49 -25.27 1.03
CA GLU A 343 22.50 -24.96 2.05
C GLU A 343 22.60 -26.15 3.03
N PRO A 344 23.33 -27.23 2.67
CA PRO A 344 23.33 -28.48 3.44
C PRO A 344 23.82 -28.32 4.87
N ASP A 345 24.78 -27.41 5.07
CA ASP A 345 25.38 -27.08 6.37
C ASP A 345 24.82 -25.75 6.92
N GLY A 346 23.68 -25.29 6.42
CA GLY A 346 23.05 -24.03 6.79
C GLY A 346 23.81 -22.77 6.30
N LYS A 347 23.46 -21.63 6.88
CA LYS A 347 24.08 -20.33 6.56
C LYS A 347 25.51 -20.27 7.07
N ARG A 348 26.48 -20.04 6.18
CA ARG A 348 27.90 -19.83 6.53
C ARG A 348 28.24 -18.36 6.85
N TYR A 349 27.24 -17.58 7.24
CA TYR A 349 27.37 -16.19 7.66
C TYR A 349 26.50 -15.97 8.90
N THR A 350 26.79 -14.90 9.64
CA THR A 350 25.97 -14.45 10.77
C THR A 350 25.44 -13.06 10.45
N VAL A 351 24.15 -12.85 10.69
CA VAL A 351 23.51 -11.52 10.68
C VAL A 351 23.22 -11.18 12.14
N ARG A 352 23.57 -9.96 12.55
CA ARG A 352 23.38 -9.44 13.91
C ARG A 352 23.01 -7.98 13.86
#